data_AF-M1MJ13-F1
#
_entry.id   AF-M1MJ13-F1
#
_cell.length_a   1.000
_cell.length_b   1.000
_cell.length_c   1.000
_cell.angle_alpha   90.00
_cell.angle_beta   90.00
_cell.angle_gamma   90.00
#
_symmetry.space_group_name_H-M   'P 1'
#
loop_
_entity.id
_entity.type
_entity.pdbx_description
1 polymer ?
#
loop_
_entity_poly.entity_id
_entity_poly.type
_entity_poly.pdbx_seq_one_letter_code
_entity_poly.pdbx_strand_id
1 'polypeptide(L)'
;MIKFKYLMRIIIGGIIFGELFTFTANAGSWVSVDNSWRYYSDVQTGWYKSNGYWYYNDDKGIMKTGWVKSEGNYYYLDLQTGKMLIGWIQDKGNWYYLNSDGKMVTGWLEYNGNLYYLNVHGAMVKDVYIGAYYLGPDGAWREEHQHCR
;
A
#
# COMPACT_ATOMS: atom_id res chain seq x y z
N MET A 1 -2.64 -12.28 -19.26
CA MET A 1 -3.70 -12.51 -20.27
C MET A 1 -4.98 -11.88 -19.77
N ILE A 2 -5.35 -10.73 -20.33
CA ILE A 2 -6.58 -10.02 -19.97
C ILE A 2 -7.73 -10.59 -20.81
N LYS A 3 -8.89 -10.87 -20.19
CA LYS A 3 -10.09 -11.36 -20.86
C LYS A 3 -11.09 -10.22 -21.05
N PHE A 4 -11.53 -10.02 -22.29
CA PHE A 4 -12.53 -9.00 -22.62
C PHE A 4 -13.82 -9.66 -23.13
N LYS A 5 -14.95 -8.99 -22.97
CA LYS A 5 -16.26 -9.38 -23.51
C LYS A 5 -16.70 -8.30 -24.51
N TYR A 6 -16.85 -8.66 -25.77
CA TYR A 6 -17.31 -7.77 -26.83
C TYR A 6 -18.64 -8.29 -27.38
N LEU A 7 -19.64 -7.42 -27.52
CA LEU A 7 -20.93 -7.78 -28.11
C LEU A 7 -20.92 -7.41 -29.59
N MET A 8 -20.68 -8.39 -30.47
CA MET A 8 -20.75 -8.16 -31.90
C MET A 8 -22.19 -8.31 -32.36
N ARG A 9 -22.69 -7.32 -33.10
CA ARG A 9 -24.03 -7.34 -33.69
C ARG A 9 -23.95 -7.81 -35.13
N ILE A 10 -24.49 -9.00 -35.41
CA ILE A 10 -24.56 -9.58 -36.76
C ILE A 10 -25.96 -9.36 -37.32
N ILE A 11 -26.06 -8.88 -38.57
CA ILE A 11 -27.34 -8.68 -39.25
C ILE A 11 -27.49 -9.69 -40.37
N ILE A 12 -28.52 -10.54 -40.30
CA ILE A 12 -28.88 -11.49 -41.36
C ILE A 12 -30.37 -11.30 -41.65
N GLY A 13 -30.71 -10.93 -42.88
CA GLY A 13 -32.11 -10.75 -43.30
C GLY A 13 -32.89 -9.69 -42.49
N GLY A 14 -32.21 -8.65 -41.98
CA GLY A 14 -32.84 -7.57 -41.21
C GLY A 14 -33.02 -7.86 -39.71
N ILE A 15 -32.62 -9.03 -39.22
CA ILE A 15 -32.62 -9.38 -37.80
C ILE A 15 -31.22 -9.15 -37.21
N ILE A 16 -31.14 -8.45 -36.07
CA ILE A 16 -29.89 -8.19 -35.33
C ILE A 16 -29.73 -9.26 -34.25
N PHE A 17 -28.66 -10.06 -34.32
CA PHE A 17 -28.22 -10.96 -33.25
C PHE A 17 -27.00 -10.36 -32.55
N GLY A 18 -26.96 -10.40 -31.20
CA GLY A 18 -25.80 -9.97 -30.42
C GLY A 18 -25.11 -11.17 -29.79
N GLU A 19 -23.92 -11.53 -30.26
CA GLU A 19 -23.10 -12.58 -29.63
C GLU A 19 -21.94 -11.98 -28.84
N LEU A 20 -21.72 -12.51 -27.64
CA LEU A 20 -20.61 -12.14 -26.77
C LEU A 20 -19.37 -12.95 -27.15
N PHE A 21 -18.40 -12.28 -27.76
CA PHE A 21 -17.08 -12.87 -28.03
C PHE A 21 -16.12 -12.51 -26.91
N THR A 22 -15.37 -13.51 -26.44
CA THR A 22 -14.24 -13.31 -25.54
C THR A 22 -12.93 -13.40 -26.30
N PHE A 23 -12.18 -12.30 -26.34
CA PHE A 23 -10.81 -12.34 -26.83
C PHE A 23 -9.83 -12.16 -25.67
N THR A 24 -8.67 -12.81 -25.82
CA THR A 24 -7.56 -12.71 -24.89
C THR A 24 -6.44 -11.93 -25.55
N ALA A 25 -6.05 -10.81 -24.94
CA ALA A 25 -4.86 -10.07 -25.37
C ALA A 25 -3.72 -10.29 -24.36
N ASN A 26 -2.49 -10.24 -24.89
CA ASN A 26 -1.29 -10.19 -24.08
C ASN A 26 -0.99 -8.74 -23.69
N ALA A 27 -0.39 -8.55 -22.52
CA ALA A 27 0.25 -7.30 -22.13
C ALA A 27 1.08 -6.70 -23.26
N GLY A 28 1.03 -5.38 -23.44
CA GLY A 28 1.91 -4.66 -24.37
C GLY A 28 1.56 -4.89 -25.84
N SER A 29 0.30 -5.22 -26.14
CA SER A 29 -0.14 -5.54 -27.50
C SER A 29 -1.04 -4.45 -28.08
N TRP A 30 -0.91 -4.23 -29.38
CA TRP A 30 -1.88 -3.49 -30.16
C TRP A 30 -3.04 -4.42 -30.53
N VAL A 31 -4.26 -4.00 -30.25
CA VAL A 31 -5.48 -4.71 -30.64
C VAL A 31 -6.31 -3.78 -31.52
N SER A 32 -6.68 -4.26 -32.71
CA SER A 32 -7.62 -3.57 -33.59
C SER A 32 -9.05 -3.95 -33.21
N VAL A 33 -9.87 -2.96 -32.86
CA VAL A 33 -11.30 -3.11 -32.57
C VAL A 33 -12.04 -2.05 -33.37
N ASP A 34 -13.02 -2.44 -34.18
CA ASP A 34 -13.86 -1.52 -34.97
C ASP A 34 -13.04 -0.50 -35.79
N ASN A 35 -12.06 -0.98 -36.54
CA ASN A 35 -11.13 -0.15 -37.33
C ASN A 35 -10.30 0.86 -36.52
N SER A 36 -10.22 0.71 -35.19
CA SER A 36 -9.42 1.56 -34.30
C SER A 36 -8.38 0.72 -33.56
N TRP A 37 -7.11 1.13 -33.64
CA TRP A 37 -6.03 0.51 -32.88
C TRP A 37 -6.02 1.01 -31.43
N ARG A 38 -6.05 0.08 -30.47
CA ARG A 38 -5.88 0.35 -29.05
C ARG A 38 -4.63 -0.35 -28.53
N TYR A 39 -3.79 0.37 -27.81
CA TYR A 39 -2.63 -0.21 -27.12
C TYR A 39 -3.06 -0.69 -25.74
N TYR A 40 -2.87 -1.98 -25.46
CA TYR A 40 -3.21 -2.60 -24.18
C TYR A 40 -1.93 -3.03 -23.47
N SER A 41 -1.46 -2.20 -22.54
CA SER A 41 -0.40 -2.57 -21.59
C SER A 41 -1.00 -3.24 -20.35
N ASP A 42 -0.45 -4.37 -19.90
CA ASP A 42 -0.63 -4.84 -18.51
C ASP A 42 0.20 -3.88 -17.64
N VAL A 43 -0.34 -2.68 -17.42
CA VAL A 43 0.23 -1.77 -16.43
C VAL A 43 -0.04 -2.43 -15.08
N GLN A 44 1.01 -2.97 -14.47
CA GLN A 44 0.90 -3.51 -13.13
C GLN A 44 0.67 -2.32 -12.18
N THR A 45 -0.56 -2.16 -11.70
CA THR A 45 -0.95 -1.14 -10.72
C THR A 45 -1.17 -1.77 -9.36
N GLY A 46 -1.03 -0.99 -8.30
CA GLY A 46 -1.23 -1.44 -6.93
C GLY A 46 -0.10 -2.33 -6.41
N TRP A 47 -0.42 -3.16 -5.42
CA TRP A 47 0.54 -4.04 -4.76
C TRP A 47 1.01 -5.16 -5.66
N TYR A 48 2.32 -5.37 -5.70
CA TYR A 48 2.91 -6.54 -6.34
C TYR A 48 4.12 -7.06 -5.57
N LYS A 49 4.38 -8.36 -5.73
CA LYS A 49 5.50 -9.05 -5.10
C LYS A 49 6.54 -9.43 -6.14
N SER A 50 7.80 -9.10 -5.89
CA SER A 50 8.94 -9.46 -6.73
C SER A 50 10.14 -9.83 -5.86
N ASN A 51 10.81 -10.95 -6.18
CA ASN A 51 11.97 -11.46 -5.43
C ASN A 51 11.76 -11.52 -3.91
N GLY A 52 10.55 -11.87 -3.47
CA GLY A 52 10.19 -11.98 -2.05
C GLY A 52 9.76 -10.67 -1.38
N TYR A 53 9.91 -9.52 -2.02
CA TYR A 53 9.57 -8.20 -1.47
C TYR A 53 8.28 -7.64 -2.09
N TRP A 54 7.55 -6.85 -1.32
CA TRP A 54 6.37 -6.13 -1.78
C TRP A 54 6.75 -4.73 -2.28
N TYR A 55 6.01 -4.27 -3.28
CA TYR A 55 6.15 -2.98 -3.95
C TYR A 55 4.76 -2.45 -4.30
N TYR A 56 4.66 -1.16 -4.59
CA TYR A 56 3.41 -0.53 -5.02
C TYR A 56 3.63 0.35 -6.25
N ASN A 57 2.79 0.15 -7.27
CA ASN A 57 2.70 1.04 -8.43
C ASN A 57 1.43 1.89 -8.33
N ASP A 58 1.49 3.15 -8.74
CA ASP A 58 0.27 3.96 -8.86
C ASP A 58 -0.60 3.54 -10.06
N ASP A 59 -1.71 4.24 -10.26
CA ASP A 59 -2.69 3.97 -11.31
C ASP A 59 -2.12 4.14 -12.73
N LYS A 60 -0.91 4.71 -12.86
CA LYS A 60 -0.16 4.83 -14.12
C LYS A 60 0.94 3.77 -14.25
N GLY A 61 1.07 2.87 -13.28
CA GLY A 61 2.12 1.85 -13.24
C GLY A 61 3.47 2.38 -12.77
N ILE A 62 3.53 3.58 -12.21
CA ILE A 62 4.79 4.16 -11.74
C ILE A 62 5.04 3.65 -10.32
N MET A 63 6.19 3.03 -10.11
CA MET A 63 6.61 2.55 -8.79
C MET A 63 6.71 3.71 -7.79
N LYS A 64 6.10 3.52 -6.63
CA LYS A 64 6.12 4.48 -5.53
C LYS A 64 7.25 4.18 -4.56
N THR A 65 7.67 5.23 -3.87
CA THR A 65 8.59 5.18 -2.73
C THR A 65 8.03 6.09 -1.62
N GLY A 66 8.45 5.87 -0.38
CA GLY A 66 7.95 6.58 0.79
C GLY A 66 6.54 6.16 1.18
N TRP A 67 5.78 7.09 1.76
CA TRP A 67 4.42 6.83 2.25
C TRP A 67 3.43 6.53 1.12
N VAL A 68 2.70 5.43 1.27
CA VAL A 68 1.58 5.04 0.41
C VAL A 68 0.34 4.80 1.26
N LYS A 69 -0.81 5.34 0.83
CA LYS A 69 -2.12 5.00 1.40
C LYS A 69 -2.83 4.03 0.47
N SER A 70 -3.20 2.87 0.98
CA SER A 70 -3.90 1.83 0.23
C SER A 70 -4.95 1.16 1.13
N GLU A 71 -6.17 1.01 0.65
CA GLU A 71 -7.28 0.37 1.39
C GLU A 71 -7.47 0.92 2.82
N GLY A 72 -7.35 2.24 2.98
CA GLY A 72 -7.49 2.91 4.27
C GLY A 72 -6.28 2.80 5.20
N ASN A 73 -5.25 2.04 4.85
CA ASN A 73 -4.04 1.84 5.65
C ASN A 73 -2.85 2.62 5.05
N TYR A 74 -1.87 2.94 5.89
CA TYR A 74 -0.62 3.56 5.47
C TYR A 74 0.51 2.54 5.49
N TYR A 75 1.41 2.65 4.53
CA TYR A 75 2.57 1.78 4.33
C TYR A 75 3.77 2.66 4.00
N TYR A 76 4.98 2.14 4.23
CA TYR A 76 6.21 2.82 3.84
C TYR A 76 7.01 1.95 2.88
N LEU A 77 7.34 2.51 1.74
CA LEU A 77 8.23 1.92 0.76
C LEU A 77 9.61 2.56 0.89
N ASP A 78 10.64 1.74 0.92
CA ASP A 78 12.03 2.16 0.94
C ASP A 78 12.31 3.19 -0.16
N LEU A 79 12.97 4.29 0.20
CA LEU A 79 13.13 5.45 -0.68
C LEU A 79 14.02 5.18 -1.89
N GLN A 80 14.91 4.19 -1.80
CA GLN A 80 15.89 3.87 -2.85
C GLN A 80 15.44 2.69 -3.69
N THR A 81 14.85 1.68 -3.05
CA THR A 81 14.54 0.40 -3.67
C THR A 81 13.06 0.20 -3.95
N GLY A 82 12.16 0.94 -3.30
CA GLY A 82 10.71 0.76 -3.41
C GLY A 82 10.15 -0.45 -2.64
N LYS A 83 11.01 -1.18 -1.92
CA LYS A 83 10.60 -2.33 -1.09
C LYS A 83 9.74 -1.87 0.07
N MET A 84 8.61 -2.52 0.30
CA MET A 84 7.80 -2.30 1.49
C MET A 84 8.59 -2.67 2.75
N LEU A 85 8.65 -1.74 3.69
CA LEU A 85 9.28 -1.95 4.99
C LEU A 85 8.27 -2.50 5.99
N ILE A 86 8.80 -3.15 7.03
CA ILE A 86 8.09 -3.60 8.23
C ILE A 86 8.91 -3.20 9.45
N GLY A 87 8.28 -3.17 10.63
CA GLY A 87 8.91 -2.77 11.88
C GLY A 87 9.11 -1.26 12.01
N TRP A 88 10.11 -0.87 12.80
CA TRP A 88 10.43 0.53 13.07
C TRP A 88 11.06 1.20 11.85
N ILE A 89 10.54 2.37 11.49
CA ILE A 89 11.10 3.26 10.47
C ILE A 89 11.19 4.69 11.02
N GLN A 90 12.15 5.46 10.50
CA GLN A 90 12.28 6.87 10.82
C GLN A 90 12.06 7.71 9.55
N ASP A 91 11.13 8.65 9.62
CA ASP A 91 10.88 9.62 8.56
C ASP A 91 10.78 11.03 9.14
N LYS A 92 11.58 11.96 8.59
CA LYS A 92 11.65 13.37 9.02
C LYS A 92 11.80 13.56 10.54
N GLY A 93 12.61 12.72 11.18
CA GLY A 93 12.89 12.79 12.61
C GLY A 93 11.84 12.13 13.52
N ASN A 94 10.72 11.66 12.97
CA ASN A 94 9.70 10.92 13.70
C ASN A 94 9.86 9.41 13.49
N TRP A 95 9.60 8.64 14.54
CA TRP A 95 9.57 7.17 14.47
C TRP A 95 8.14 6.69 14.21
N TYR A 96 8.01 5.66 13.39
CA TYR A 96 6.75 5.00 13.08
C TYR A 96 6.97 3.49 13.16
N TYR A 97 5.89 2.74 13.37
CA TYR A 97 5.94 1.29 13.37
C TYR A 97 4.99 0.72 12.32
N LEU A 98 5.51 -0.18 11.48
CA LEU A 98 4.75 -0.95 10.51
C LEU A 98 4.62 -2.40 11.02
N ASN A 99 3.42 -2.95 11.03
CA ASN A 99 3.20 -4.33 11.46
C ASN A 99 3.74 -5.35 10.44
N SER A 100 3.53 -6.64 10.68
CA SER A 100 3.98 -7.73 9.78
C SER A 100 3.41 -7.64 8.35
N ASP A 101 2.24 -7.00 8.19
CA ASP A 101 1.60 -6.76 6.90
C ASP A 101 2.03 -5.43 6.26
N GLY A 102 2.96 -4.70 6.89
CA GLY A 102 3.42 -3.37 6.46
C GLY A 102 2.48 -2.22 6.81
N LYS A 103 1.37 -2.48 7.51
CA LYS A 103 0.40 -1.44 7.89
C LYS A 103 0.94 -0.64 9.06
N MET A 104 0.86 0.69 8.95
CA MET A 104 1.22 1.62 10.01
C MET A 104 0.35 1.43 11.24
N VAL A 105 0.99 1.32 12.40
CA VAL A 105 0.34 1.17 13.70
C VAL A 105 0.11 2.54 14.33
N THR A 106 -1.04 2.67 15.00
CA THR A 106 -1.40 3.80 15.86
C THR A 106 -1.84 3.27 17.21
N GLY A 107 -1.75 4.09 18.26
CA GLY A 107 -2.08 3.71 19.63
C GLY A 107 -0.93 3.02 20.36
N TRP A 108 -1.28 2.23 21.37
CA TRP A 108 -0.33 1.48 22.18
C TRP A 108 0.32 0.33 21.40
N LEU A 109 1.65 0.23 21.49
CA LEU A 109 2.46 -0.80 20.87
C LEU A 109 3.38 -1.43 21.90
N GLU A 110 3.29 -2.75 22.08
CA GLU A 110 4.30 -3.51 22.80
C GLU A 110 5.35 -4.03 21.81
N TYR A 111 6.63 -3.75 22.08
CA TYR A 111 7.74 -4.19 21.24
C TYR A 111 8.96 -4.50 22.11
N ASN A 112 9.46 -5.75 22.00
CA ASN A 112 10.60 -6.25 22.78
C ASN A 112 10.49 -6.00 24.29
N GLY A 113 9.29 -6.19 24.87
CA GLY A 113 9.04 -6.00 26.31
C GLY A 113 8.93 -4.54 26.76
N ASN A 114 9.00 -3.58 25.84
CA ASN A 114 8.75 -2.17 26.12
C ASN A 114 7.40 -1.75 25.52
N LEU A 115 6.74 -0.79 26.18
CA LEU A 115 5.49 -0.22 25.72
C LEU A 115 5.73 1.18 25.13
N TYR A 116 5.20 1.43 23.93
CA TYR A 116 5.30 2.68 23.19
C TYR A 116 3.91 3.20 22.84
N TYR A 117 3.80 4.49 22.55
CA TYR A 117 2.56 5.07 22.00
C TYR A 117 2.82 5.78 20.67
N LEU A 118 2.03 5.42 19.66
CA LEU A 118 2.03 6.02 18.34
C LEU A 118 0.78 6.89 18.25
N ASN A 119 0.92 8.17 17.91
CA ASN A 119 -0.23 9.08 17.85
C ASN A 119 -1.17 8.73 16.68
N VAL A 120 -2.24 9.51 16.50
CA VAL A 120 -3.24 9.30 15.43
C VAL A 120 -2.65 9.41 14.00
N HIS A 121 -1.47 10.00 13.87
CA HIS A 121 -0.71 10.08 12.61
C HIS A 121 0.41 9.03 12.53
N GLY A 122 0.46 8.09 13.50
CA GLY A 122 1.43 7.01 13.57
C GLY A 122 2.80 7.40 14.13
N ALA A 123 3.03 8.67 14.44
CA ALA A 123 4.32 9.13 14.97
C ALA A 123 4.44 8.75 16.46
N MET A 124 5.56 8.11 16.82
CA MET A 124 5.91 7.76 18.19
C MET A 124 6.11 9.01 19.01
N VAL A 125 5.37 9.10 20.11
CA VAL A 125 5.57 10.16 21.09
C VAL A 125 6.68 9.79 22.08
N LYS A 126 7.31 10.80 22.66
CA LYS A 126 8.40 10.65 23.62
C LYS A 126 8.42 11.86 24.54
N ASP A 127 8.98 11.69 25.73
CA ASP A 127 9.11 12.74 26.74
C ASP A 127 7.75 13.37 27.10
N VAL A 128 6.73 12.52 27.27
CA VAL A 128 5.34 12.97 27.47
C VAL A 128 4.53 11.95 28.27
N TYR A 129 3.48 12.44 28.95
CA TYR A 129 2.46 11.60 29.58
C TYR A 129 1.30 11.31 28.63
N ILE A 130 0.91 10.04 28.53
CA ILE A 130 -0.31 9.58 27.88
C ILE A 130 -1.20 8.97 28.97
N GLY A 131 -2.11 9.77 29.52
CA GLY A 131 -2.84 9.41 30.74
C GLY A 131 -1.88 9.29 31.93
N ALA A 132 -1.87 8.14 32.62
CA ALA A 132 -0.97 7.86 33.74
C ALA A 132 0.40 7.31 33.32
N TYR A 133 0.66 7.14 32.02
CA TYR A 133 1.86 6.49 31.51
C TYR A 133 2.87 7.53 31.03
N TYR A 134 4.03 7.58 31.66
CA TYR A 134 5.15 8.41 31.20
C TYR A 134 5.99 7.66 30.15
N LEU A 135 6.18 8.28 28.99
CA LEU A 135 7.04 7.78 27.91
C LEU A 135 8.34 8.57 27.93
N GLY A 136 9.47 7.89 28.09
CA GLY A 136 10.78 8.51 28.19
C GLY A 136 11.25 9.17 26.89
N PRO A 137 12.47 9.75 26.87
CA PRO A 137 13.06 10.35 25.67
C PRO A 137 13.26 9.38 24.49
N ASP A 138 13.27 8.08 24.78
CA ASP A 138 13.31 6.98 23.82
C ASP A 138 11.92 6.48 23.40
N GLY A 139 10.85 7.08 23.93
CA GLY A 139 9.45 6.71 23.68
C GLY A 139 8.98 5.48 24.44
N ALA A 140 9.87 4.78 25.15
CA ALA A 140 9.52 3.63 25.97
C ALA A 140 8.87 4.07 27.28
N TRP A 141 7.82 3.37 27.68
CA TRP A 141 7.16 3.55 28.96
C TRP A 141 8.13 3.24 30.11
N ARG A 142 8.00 4.02 31.18
CA ARG A 142 8.74 3.84 32.42
C ARG A 142 7.74 3.72 33.56
N GLU A 143 7.90 2.66 34.35
CA GLU A 143 7.27 2.59 35.65
C GLU A 143 7.83 3.74 36.50
N GLU A 144 6.96 4.47 37.19
CA GLU A 144 7.34 5.64 37.97
C GLU A 144 8.30 5.22 39.08
N HIS A 145 9.58 5.59 39.00
CA HIS A 145 10.35 5.81 40.21
C HIS A 145 9.99 7.19 40.71
N GLN A 146 9.17 7.23 41.76
CA GLN A 146 8.93 8.42 42.58
C GLN A 146 10.24 9.18 42.78
N HIS A 147 10.48 10.21 41.98
CA HIS A 147 11.41 11.27 42.35
C HIS A 147 10.58 12.33 43.08
N CYS A 148 10.00 11.91 44.20
CA CYS A 148 9.72 12.83 45.29
C CYS A 148 11.07 13.17 45.93
N ARG A 149 11.61 14.36 45.65
CA ARG A 149 12.26 15.24 46.64
C ARG A 149 12.14 16.69 46.20
#